data_AF-A0A496RI94-F1
#
_entry.id   AF-A0A496RI94-F1
#
_cell.length_a   1.000
_cell.length_b   1.000
_cell.length_c   1.000
_cell.angle_alpha   90.00
_cell.angle_beta   90.00
_cell.angle_gamma   90.00
#
_symmetry.space_group_name_H-M   'P 1'
#
loop_
_entity.id
_entity.type
_entity.pdbx_description
1 polymer ?
#
loop_
_entity_poly.entity_id
_entity_poly.type
_entity_poly.pdbx_seq_one_letter_code
_entity_poly.pdbx_strand_id
1 'polypeptide(L)'
;MANPLPNERQIYEKIEKQNIIIPPLVWELINHHIRNDLYMINLIIGSVVLDGEPLSAENAKKVLSHTNSIGTFLDKLCKLTQTE
;
A
#
# COMPACT_ATOMS: atom_id res chain seq x y z
N MET A 1 5.83 7.07 13.91
CA MET A 1 4.83 5.99 13.92
C MET A 1 3.60 6.53 13.22
N ALA A 2 3.09 5.86 12.19
CA ALA A 2 1.87 6.31 11.51
C ALA A 2 0.69 6.30 12.50
N ASN A 3 -0.21 7.28 12.40
CA ASN A 3 -1.39 7.32 13.28
C ASN A 3 -2.26 6.09 13.01
N PRO A 4 -2.69 5.36 14.05
CA PRO A 4 -3.59 4.22 13.90
C PRO A 4 -4.91 4.69 13.29
N LEU A 5 -5.49 3.87 12.40
CA LEU A 5 -6.79 4.17 11.82
C LEU A 5 -7.84 4.26 12.95
N PRO A 6 -8.80 5.20 12.89
CA PRO A 6 -9.94 5.15 13.78
C PRO A 6 -10.63 3.79 13.60
N ASN A 7 -10.69 3.00 14.68
CA ASN A 7 -11.23 1.64 14.72
C ASN A 7 -10.35 0.50 14.16
N GLU A 8 -9.03 0.68 14.07
CA GLU A 8 -8.09 -0.34 13.61
C GLU A 8 -8.31 -1.74 14.24
N ARG A 9 -8.46 -1.83 15.57
CA ARG A 9 -8.76 -3.10 16.26
C ARG A 9 -10.05 -3.76 15.77
N GLN A 10 -11.11 -2.98 15.58
CA GLN A 10 -12.40 -3.51 15.14
C GLN A 10 -12.33 -4.00 13.69
N ILE A 11 -11.51 -3.37 12.85
CA ILE A 11 -11.26 -3.80 11.48
C ILE A 11 -10.51 -5.14 11.48
N TYR A 12 -9.41 -5.25 12.25
CA TYR A 12 -8.67 -6.50 12.37
C TYR A 12 -9.51 -7.64 12.92
N GLU A 13 -10.28 -7.40 13.99
CA GLU A 13 -11.20 -8.40 14.54
C GLU A 13 -12.28 -8.81 13.53
N LYS A 14 -12.78 -7.87 12.70
CA LYS A 14 -13.71 -8.23 11.63
C LYS A 14 -13.06 -9.10 10.57
N ILE A 15 -11.85 -8.75 10.12
CA ILE A 15 -11.12 -9.54 9.12
C ILE A 15 -10.88 -10.96 9.64
N GLU A 16 -10.43 -11.08 10.90
CA GLU A 16 -10.16 -12.36 11.56
C GLU A 16 -11.44 -13.19 11.74
N LYS A 17 -12.54 -12.57 12.22
CA LYS A 17 -13.81 -13.27 12.47
C LYS A 17 -14.59 -13.60 11.19
N GLN A 18 -14.48 -12.79 10.14
CA GLN A 18 -15.23 -12.97 8.89
C GLN A 18 -14.56 -13.95 7.92
N ASN A 19 -13.39 -14.50 8.28
CA ASN A 19 -12.61 -15.40 7.43
C ASN A 19 -12.59 -14.92 5.98
N ILE A 20 -12.24 -13.64 5.78
CA ILE A 20 -12.33 -12.99 4.46
C ILE A 20 -11.40 -13.73 3.51
N ILE A 21 -11.99 -14.56 2.64
CA ILE A 21 -11.26 -15.27 1.59
C ILE A 21 -11.09 -14.28 0.44
N ILE A 22 -9.89 -13.71 0.33
CA ILE A 22 -9.52 -12.92 -0.85
C ILE A 22 -9.26 -13.92 -1.98
N PRO A 23 -9.90 -13.78 -3.16
CA PRO A 23 -9.64 -14.66 -4.29
C PRO A 23 -8.15 -14.68 -4.63
N PRO A 24 -7.54 -15.85 -4.90
CA PRO A 24 -6.10 -15.95 -5.15
C PRO A 24 -5.59 -14.98 -6.22
N LEU A 25 -6.36 -14.78 -7.30
CA LEU A 25 -6.04 -13.83 -8.36
C LEU A 25 -5.98 -12.37 -7.87
N VAL A 26 -6.91 -11.97 -7.00
CA VAL A 26 -6.89 -10.63 -6.39
C VAL A 26 -5.65 -10.48 -5.50
N TRP A 27 -5.27 -11.54 -4.80
CA TRP A 27 -4.07 -11.56 -3.98
C TRP A 27 -2.78 -11.48 -4.82
N GLU A 28 -2.73 -12.15 -5.96
CA GLU A 28 -1.63 -12.03 -6.92
C GLU A 28 -1.50 -10.61 -7.46
N LEU A 29 -2.63 -9.97 -7.83
CA LEU A 29 -2.63 -8.59 -8.33
C LEU A 29 -2.18 -7.59 -7.26
N ILE A 30 -2.66 -7.74 -6.02
CA ILE A 30 -2.21 -6.93 -4.88
C ILE A 30 -0.71 -7.14 -4.64
N ASN A 31 -0.25 -8.38 -4.60
CA ASN A 31 1.18 -8.68 -4.38
C ASN A 31 2.05 -8.19 -5.53
N HIS A 32 1.58 -8.21 -6.77
CA HIS A 32 2.39 -7.76 -7.90
C HIS A 32 2.46 -6.24 -7.98
N HIS A 33 1.34 -5.54 -7.80
CA HIS A 33 1.31 -4.09 -7.99
C HIS A 33 1.66 -3.34 -6.70
N ILE A 34 0.98 -3.64 -5.59
CA ILE A 34 1.13 -2.89 -4.35
C ILE A 34 2.45 -3.21 -3.66
N ARG A 35 2.84 -4.49 -3.59
CA ARG A 35 4.10 -4.86 -2.93
C ARG A 35 5.32 -4.26 -3.65
N ASN A 36 5.31 -4.22 -4.98
CA ASN A 36 6.41 -3.65 -5.75
C ASN A 36 6.53 -2.14 -5.52
N ASP A 37 5.42 -1.39 -5.55
CA ASP A 37 5.43 0.04 -5.26
C ASP A 37 5.87 0.32 -3.80
N LEU A 38 5.39 -0.46 -2.83
CA LEU A 38 5.84 -0.37 -1.43
C LEU A 38 7.32 -0.70 -1.26
N TYR A 39 7.82 -1.70 -1.98
CA TYR A 39 9.24 -2.07 -1.95
C TYR A 39 10.12 -0.93 -2.46
N MET A 40 9.72 -0.26 -3.54
CA MET A 40 10.45 0.89 -4.07
C MET A 40 10.44 2.07 -3.09
N ILE A 41 9.31 2.36 -2.45
CA ILE A 41 9.22 3.38 -1.40
C ILE A 41 10.17 3.04 -0.24
N ASN A 42 10.17 1.79 0.21
CA ASN A 42 11.05 1.33 1.30
C ASN A 42 12.53 1.44 0.93
N LEU A 43 12.91 1.14 -0.31
CA LEU A 43 14.29 1.32 -0.76
C LEU A 43 14.71 2.78 -0.73
N ILE A 44 13.86 3.69 -1.23
CA ILE A 44 14.15 5.13 -1.26
C ILE A 44 14.27 5.70 0.15
N ILE A 45 13.32 5.38 1.03
CA ILE A 45 13.35 5.85 2.42
C ILE A 45 14.51 5.21 3.18
N GLY A 46 14.74 3.92 2.95
CA GLY A 46 15.81 3.16 3.58
C GLY A 46 17.18 3.73 3.24
N SER A 47 17.45 4.07 1.97
CA SER A 47 18.72 4.69 1.58
C SER A 47 18.92 6.04 2.28
N VAL A 48 17.88 6.88 2.29
CA VAL A 48 17.92 8.20 2.96
C VAL A 48 18.21 8.07 4.46
N VAL A 49 17.60 7.10 5.14
CA VAL A 49 17.85 6.84 6.56
C VAL A 49 19.27 6.30 6.80
N LEU A 50 19.77 5.42 5.93
CA LEU A 50 21.11 4.83 6.04
C LEU A 50 22.22 5.85 5.78
N ASP A 51 22.04 6.70 4.77
CA ASP A 51 23.03 7.68 4.36
C ASP A 51 23.00 8.93 5.26
N GLY A 52 21.95 9.11 6.06
CA GLY A 52 21.78 10.26 6.95
C GLY A 52 21.53 11.57 6.20
N GLU A 53 21.23 11.49 4.90
CA GLU A 53 21.00 12.63 4.04
C GLU A 53 19.53 13.06 4.05
N PRO A 54 19.22 14.33 3.77
CA PRO A 54 17.84 14.74 3.55
C PRO A 54 17.27 14.12 2.27
N LEU A 55 15.98 13.79 2.30
CA LEU A 55 15.27 13.29 1.12
C LEU A 55 15.32 14.33 -0.01
N SER A 56 15.95 13.97 -1.14
CA SER A 56 15.99 14.84 -2.31
C SER A 56 14.58 15.06 -2.90
N ALA A 57 14.37 16.21 -3.55
CA ALA A 57 13.09 16.49 -4.21
C ALA A 57 12.75 15.47 -5.31
N GLU A 58 13.76 14.89 -5.97
CA GLU A 58 13.57 13.82 -6.94
C GLU A 58 13.06 12.54 -6.27
N ASN A 59 13.68 12.12 -5.18
CA ASN A 59 13.26 10.93 -4.44
C ASN A 59 11.89 11.12 -3.80
N ALA A 60 11.57 12.32 -3.30
CA ALA A 60 10.23 12.67 -2.83
C ALA A 60 9.17 12.53 -3.93
N LYS A 61 9.46 13.00 -5.15
CA LYS A 61 8.56 12.82 -6.31
C LYS A 61 8.35 11.34 -6.66
N LYS A 62 9.40 10.51 -6.60
CA LYS A 62 9.29 9.07 -6.83
C LYS A 62 8.39 8.40 -5.79
N VAL A 63 8.57 8.70 -4.50
CA VAL A 63 7.72 8.18 -3.42
C VAL A 63 6.24 8.57 -3.63
N LEU A 64 5.98 9.82 -3.96
CA LEU A 64 4.62 10.28 -4.27
C LEU A 64 4.04 9.57 -5.50
N SER A 65 4.84 9.37 -6.54
CA SER A 65 4.44 8.64 -7.75
C SER A 65 4.02 7.20 -7.44
N HIS A 66 4.82 6.46 -6.66
CA HIS A 66 4.48 5.10 -6.24
C HIS A 66 3.24 5.07 -5.35
N THR A 67 3.10 6.04 -4.43
CA THR A 67 1.91 6.15 -3.57
C THR A 67 0.64 6.38 -4.40
N ASN A 68 0.70 7.25 -5.41
CA ASN A 68 -0.41 7.50 -6.33
C ASN A 68 -0.73 6.29 -7.21
N SER A 69 0.30 5.53 -7.63
CA SER A 69 0.12 4.27 -8.36
C SER A 69 -0.69 3.26 -7.55
N ILE A 70 -0.33 3.06 -6.27
CA ILE A 70 -1.07 2.19 -5.34
C ILE A 70 -2.53 2.65 -5.22
N GLY A 71 -2.78 3.94 -4.98
CA GLY A 71 -4.14 4.48 -4.87
C GLY A 71 -4.96 4.26 -6.14
N THR A 72 -4.36 4.54 -7.30
CA THR A 72 -5.01 4.35 -8.61
C THR A 72 -5.35 2.88 -8.86
N PHE A 73 -4.47 1.96 -8.47
CA PHE A 73 -4.70 0.52 -8.59
C PHE A 73 -5.85 0.06 -7.69
N LEU A 74 -5.85 0.47 -6.41
CA LEU A 74 -6.92 0.14 -5.47
C LEU A 74 -8.27 0.70 -5.91
N ASP A 75 -8.32 1.95 -6.40
CA ASP A 75 -9.55 2.54 -6.93
C ASP A 75 -10.12 1.74 -8.11
N LYS A 76 -9.26 1.28 -9.02
CA LYS A 76 -9.67 0.43 -10.14
C LYS A 76 -10.19 -0.92 -9.64
N LEU A 77 -9.50 -1.54 -8.69
CA LEU A 77 -9.90 -2.82 -8.11
C LEU A 77 -11.27 -2.72 -7.40
N CYS A 78 -11.49 -1.67 -6.60
CA CYS A 78 -12.78 -1.42 -5.95
C CYS A 78 -13.90 -1.20 -6.95
N LYS A 79 -13.68 -0.39 -8.00
CA LYS A 79 -14.71 -0.15 -9.05
C LYS A 79 -15.12 -1.43 -9.77
N LEU A 80 -14.18 -2.34 -10.02
CA LEU A 80 -14.45 -3.60 -10.71
C LEU A 80 -15.09 -4.66 -9.80
N THR A 81 -15.02 -4.48 -8.49
CA THR A 81 -15.58 -5.42 -7.49
C THR A 81 -16.88 -4.94 -6.86
N GLN A 82 -17.31 -3.69 -7.09
CA GLN A 82 -18.59 -3.12 -6.66
C GLN A 82 -19.74 -3.34 -7.64
N THR A 83 -19.53 -4.11 -8.71
CA THR A 83 -20.59 -4.51 -9.66
C THR A 83 -21.36 -5.73 -9.15
N GLU A 84 -22.30 -5.51 -8.21
CA GLU A 84 -23.51 -6.31 -7.97
C GLU A 84 -24.64 -5.41 -7.45
#